data_AF-A5AIA3-F1
#
_entry.id   AF-A5AIA3-F1
#
_cell.length_a   1.000
_cell.length_b   1.000
_cell.length_c   1.000
_cell.angle_alpha   90.00
_cell.angle_beta   90.00
_cell.angle_gamma   90.00
#
_symmetry.space_group_name_H-M   'P 1'
#
loop_
_entity.id
_entity.type
_entity.pdbx_description
1 polymer ?
#
loop_
_entity_poly.entity_id
_entity_poly.type
_entity_poly.pdbx_seq_one_letter_code
_entity_poly.pdbx_strand_id
1 'polypeptide(L)'
;MEKGVSFLVTVALMALASSFASASDPSPLQDTCVAIDEPKTAVAIAGLSSQNPGVITISNAVFGSNPPINPDFLATAFQLDKKVVEFLQARF
;
A
#
# COMPACT_ATOMS: atom_id res chain seq x y z
N MET A 1 -11.49 58.18 -25.69
CA MET A 1 -11.21 56.80 -26.16
C MET A 1 -10.24 56.05 -25.24
N GLU A 2 -9.23 56.72 -24.67
CA GLU A 2 -8.23 56.11 -23.77
C GLU A 2 -8.80 55.42 -22.52
N LYS A 3 -9.80 56.01 -21.84
CA LYS A 3 -10.38 55.41 -20.62
C LYS A 3 -11.08 54.07 -20.87
N GLY A 4 -11.72 53.92 -22.04
CA GLY A 4 -12.41 52.69 -22.43
C GLY A 4 -11.45 51.58 -22.87
N VAL A 5 -10.37 51.95 -23.56
CA VAL A 5 -9.31 51.01 -23.95
C VAL A 5 -8.55 50.51 -22.71
N SER A 6 -8.21 51.40 -21.78
CA SER A 6 -7.57 51.02 -20.51
C SER A 6 -8.44 50.07 -19.69
N PHE A 7 -9.75 50.30 -19.64
CA PHE A 7 -10.68 49.39 -18.96
C PHE A 7 -10.72 48.00 -19.61
N LEU A 8 -10.79 47.93 -20.95
CA LEU A 8 -10.78 46.68 -21.70
C LEU A 8 -9.47 45.90 -21.53
N VAL A 9 -8.32 46.58 -21.51
CA VAL A 9 -7.01 45.96 -21.30
C VAL A 9 -6.91 45.36 -19.89
N THR A 10 -7.41 46.06 -18.87
CA THR A 10 -7.41 45.56 -17.48
C THR A 10 -8.29 44.34 -17.31
N VAL A 11 -9.49 44.33 -17.91
CA VAL A 11 -10.39 43.17 -17.86
C VAL A 11 -9.79 41.96 -18.59
N ALA A 12 -9.16 42.18 -19.75
CA ALA A 12 -8.48 41.12 -20.49
C ALA A 12 -7.29 40.52 -19.70
N LEU A 13 -6.48 41.35 -19.04
CA LEU A 13 -5.38 40.89 -18.18
C LEU A 13 -5.88 40.07 -16.99
N MET A 14 -6.97 40.49 -16.35
CA MET A 14 -7.54 39.79 -15.19
C MET A 14 -8.21 38.47 -15.59
N ALA A 15 -8.80 38.40 -16.80
CA ALA A 15 -9.33 37.15 -17.38
C ALA A 15 -8.22 36.15 -17.72
N LEU A 16 -7.09 36.59 -18.28
CA LEU A 16 -5.94 35.71 -18.55
C LEU A 16 -5.33 35.12 -17.27
N ALA A 17 -5.31 35.88 -16.17
CA ALA A 17 -4.80 35.41 -14.89
C ALA A 17 -5.69 34.33 -14.23
N SER A 18 -6.99 34.32 -14.54
CA SER A 18 -7.95 33.36 -13.95
C SER A 18 -7.84 31.93 -14.47
N SER A 19 -7.06 31.70 -15.55
CA SER A 19 -6.81 30.35 -16.09
C SER A 19 -5.73 29.58 -15.32
N PHE A 20 -5.07 30.20 -14.34
CA PHE A 20 -4.03 29.59 -13.50
C PHE A 20 -4.53 29.30 -12.09
N ALA A 21 -5.64 28.57 -11.97
CA ALA A 21 -6.02 27.96 -10.70
C ALA A 21 -5.23 26.65 -10.53
N SER A 22 -4.01 26.73 -9.99
CA SER A 22 -3.23 25.56 -9.60
C SER A 22 -3.49 25.24 -8.13
N ALA A 23 -4.46 24.36 -7.87
CA ALA A 23 -4.60 23.73 -6.55
C ALA A 23 -3.61 22.56 -6.48
N SER A 24 -2.34 22.85 -6.17
CA SER A 24 -1.42 21.82 -5.68
C SER A 24 -1.77 21.58 -4.23
N ASP A 25 -2.54 20.53 -3.94
CA ASP A 25 -2.63 19.99 -2.58
C ASP A 25 -1.29 19.29 -2.29
N PRO A 26 -0.42 19.85 -1.43
CA PRO A 26 0.89 19.30 -1.17
C PRO A 26 0.79 18.30 -0.01
N SER A 27 -0.26 17.48 0.02
CA SER A 27 -0.43 16.38 0.97
C SER A 27 0.11 15.09 0.32
N PRO A 28 1.44 14.84 0.32
CA PRO A 28 2.07 13.81 -0.49
C PRO A 28 2.02 12.46 0.23
N LEU A 29 1.40 12.40 1.41
CA LEU A 29 1.58 11.27 2.31
C LEU A 29 0.78 10.03 1.90
N GLN A 30 -0.17 10.10 0.96
CA GLN A 30 -0.99 8.92 0.62
C GLN A 30 -1.41 8.77 -0.85
N ASP A 31 -1.03 9.66 -1.77
CA ASP A 31 -1.38 9.53 -3.19
C ASP A 31 -0.36 8.67 -3.95
N THR A 32 -0.30 7.38 -3.62
CA THR A 32 0.34 6.39 -4.50
C THR A 32 -0.75 5.83 -5.43
N CYS A 33 -1.01 6.53 -6.53
CA CYS A 33 -1.91 6.00 -7.56
C CYS A 33 -1.24 4.82 -8.26
N VAL A 34 -1.86 3.64 -8.17
CA VAL A 34 -1.41 2.43 -8.84
C VAL A 34 -2.44 2.10 -9.90
N ALA A 35 -2.05 2.26 -11.16
CA ALA A 35 -2.87 1.82 -12.28
C ALA A 35 -2.91 0.28 -12.28
N ILE A 36 -4.10 -0.28 -12.13
CA ILE A 36 -4.37 -1.71 -12.34
C ILE A 36 -5.11 -1.86 -13.68
N ASP A 37 -4.45 -2.48 -14.65
CA ASP A 37 -4.99 -2.61 -16.01
C ASP A 37 -6.15 -3.62 -16.10
N GLU A 38 -6.28 -4.51 -15.10
CA GLU A 38 -7.32 -5.55 -15.07
C GLU A 38 -8.03 -5.66 -13.71
N PRO A 39 -9.37 -5.56 -13.66
CA PRO A 39 -10.13 -5.63 -12.41
C PRO A 39 -10.31 -7.06 -11.87
N LYS A 40 -9.75 -8.09 -12.53
CA LYS A 40 -9.87 -9.50 -12.10
C LYS A 40 -8.79 -9.92 -11.09
N THR A 41 -7.72 -9.16 -10.97
CA THR A 41 -6.60 -9.47 -10.07
C THR A 41 -6.57 -8.48 -8.91
N ALA A 42 -6.60 -8.97 -7.69
CA ALA A 42 -6.42 -8.14 -6.50
C ALA A 42 -4.92 -7.85 -6.31
N VAL A 43 -4.58 -6.57 -6.12
CA VAL A 43 -3.22 -6.13 -5.81
C VAL A 43 -3.23 -5.39 -4.48
N ALA A 44 -2.24 -5.68 -3.62
CA ALA A 44 -2.02 -4.99 -2.35
C ALA A 44 -0.61 -4.39 -2.34
N ILE A 45 -0.50 -3.11 -1.94
CA ILE A 45 0.76 -2.38 -1.84
C ILE A 45 0.85 -1.81 -0.43
N ALA A 46 1.98 -2.04 0.23
CA ALA A 46 2.24 -1.57 1.57
C ALA A 46 3.56 -0.80 1.62
N GLY A 47 3.52 0.40 2.21
CA GLY A 47 4.72 1.16 2.57
C GLY A 47 5.18 0.82 3.98
N LEU A 48 6.45 0.52 4.16
CA LEU A 48 7.06 0.19 5.45
C LEU A 48 8.19 1.18 5.73
N SER A 49 8.33 1.61 6.98
CA SER A 49 9.29 2.65 7.39
C SER A 49 10.73 2.16 7.60
N SER A 50 11.01 0.90 7.27
CA SER A 50 12.34 0.29 7.33
C SER A 50 12.77 -0.17 5.94
N GLN A 51 14.04 0.07 5.60
CA GLN A 51 14.66 -0.50 4.40
C GLN A 51 14.79 -2.04 4.46
N ASN A 52 14.74 -2.60 5.68
CA ASN A 52 14.74 -4.03 5.93
C ASN A 52 13.62 -4.37 6.93
N PRO A 53 12.34 -4.26 6.50
CA PRO A 53 11.22 -4.42 7.42
C PRO A 53 11.05 -5.86 7.91
N GLY A 54 11.62 -6.82 7.17
CA GLY A 54 11.41 -8.25 7.41
C GLY A 54 9.97 -8.68 7.11
N VAL A 55 9.79 -9.95 6.81
CA VAL A 55 8.46 -10.56 6.66
C VAL A 55 8.52 -11.95 7.26
N ILE A 56 7.64 -12.23 8.24
CA ILE A 56 7.51 -13.53 8.86
C ILE A 56 6.09 -14.04 8.59
N THR A 57 5.96 -14.99 7.68
CA THR A 57 4.69 -15.69 7.44
C THR A 57 4.50 -16.74 8.53
N ILE A 58 3.54 -16.52 9.43
CA ILE A 58 3.38 -17.33 10.65
C ILE A 58 3.28 -18.83 10.34
N SER A 59 2.51 -19.21 9.31
CA SER A 59 2.35 -20.63 8.95
C SER A 59 3.67 -21.28 8.55
N ASN A 60 4.47 -20.63 7.71
CA ASN A 60 5.77 -21.13 7.30
C ASN A 60 6.78 -21.09 8.45
N ALA A 61 6.75 -20.03 9.27
CA ALA A 61 7.64 -19.88 10.40
C ALA A 61 7.38 -20.91 11.51
N VAL A 62 6.14 -21.36 11.70
CA VAL A 62 5.75 -22.33 12.73
C VAL A 62 5.82 -23.76 12.21
N PHE A 63 5.31 -24.04 11.01
CA PHE A 63 5.18 -25.40 10.49
C PHE A 63 6.23 -25.77 9.42
N GLY A 64 6.73 -24.80 8.64
CA GLY A 64 7.72 -25.00 7.58
C GLY A 64 9.15 -24.57 7.97
N SER A 65 9.45 -24.46 9.27
CA SER A 65 10.77 -24.04 9.74
C SER A 65 11.83 -25.10 9.46
N ASN A 66 13.09 -24.68 9.29
CA ASN A 66 14.22 -25.58 9.16
C ASN A 66 15.32 -25.28 10.20
N PRO A 67 15.59 -26.17 11.17
CA PRO A 67 14.92 -27.46 11.38
C PRO A 67 13.44 -27.31 11.83
N PRO A 68 12.60 -28.34 11.64
CA PRO A 68 11.21 -28.32 12.12
C PRO A 68 11.14 -28.18 13.64
N ILE A 69 10.19 -27.38 14.14
CA ILE A 69 9.90 -27.30 15.58
C ILE A 69 9.36 -28.67 16.04
N ASN A 70 9.69 -29.07 17.27
CA ASN A 70 9.21 -30.33 17.82
C ASN A 70 7.67 -30.41 17.79
N PRO A 71 7.07 -31.43 17.13
CA PRO A 71 5.63 -31.53 16.97
C PRO A 71 4.88 -31.73 18.29
N ASP A 72 5.49 -32.30 19.33
CA ASP A 72 4.87 -32.46 20.65
C ASP A 72 4.68 -31.11 21.36
N PHE A 73 5.63 -30.18 21.15
CA PHE A 73 5.52 -28.83 21.67
C PHE A 73 4.42 -28.05 20.97
N LEU A 74 4.37 -28.12 19.64
CA LEU A 74 3.32 -27.48 18.85
C LEU A 74 1.93 -28.08 19.15
N ALA A 75 1.83 -29.40 19.32
CA ALA A 75 0.58 -30.07 19.68
C ALA A 75 0.05 -29.54 21.03
N THR A 76 0.93 -29.37 22.01
CA THR A 76 0.57 -28.79 23.31
C THR A 76 0.20 -27.32 23.19
N ALA A 77 1.00 -26.52 22.47
CA ALA A 77 0.82 -25.07 22.35
C ALA A 77 -0.48 -24.70 21.61
N PHE A 78 -0.81 -25.43 20.55
CA PHE A 78 -2.00 -25.20 19.74
C PHE A 78 -3.20 -26.08 20.17
N GLN A 79 -3.03 -26.94 21.17
CA GLN A 79 -4.05 -27.91 21.62
C GLN A 79 -4.55 -28.79 20.48
N LEU A 80 -3.64 -29.27 19.65
CA LEU A 80 -3.90 -30.13 18.49
C LEU A 80 -3.38 -31.54 18.73
N ASP A 81 -3.96 -32.51 18.03
CA ASP A 81 -3.35 -33.82 17.91
C ASP A 81 -2.00 -33.72 17.18
N LYS A 82 -1.00 -34.47 17.67
CA LYS A 82 0.32 -34.53 17.05
C LYS A 82 0.26 -34.83 15.54
N LYS A 83 -0.66 -35.70 15.12
CA LYS A 83 -0.86 -36.05 13.71
C LYS A 83 -1.31 -34.86 12.86
N VAL A 84 -2.08 -33.94 13.42
CA VAL A 84 -2.49 -32.70 12.73
C VAL A 84 -1.28 -31.78 12.58
N VAL A 85 -0.45 -31.68 13.61
CA VAL A 85 0.79 -30.89 13.54
C VAL A 85 1.74 -31.45 12.48
N GLU A 86 1.98 -32.76 12.48
CA GLU A 86 2.83 -33.42 11.47
C GLU A 86 2.28 -33.24 10.05
N PHE A 87 0.94 -33.31 9.90
CA PHE A 87 0.28 -33.01 8.63
C PHE A 87 0.52 -31.55 8.19
N LEU A 88 0.42 -30.58 9.10
CA LEU A 88 0.70 -29.17 8.81
C LEU A 88 2.18 -28.98 8.46
N GLN A 89 3.11 -29.58 9.20
CA GLN A 89 4.56 -29.51 8.92
C GLN A 89 4.95 -30.15 7.59
N ALA A 90 4.16 -31.09 7.06
CA ALA A 90 4.38 -31.65 5.74
C ALA A 90 3.82 -30.78 4.59
N ARG A 91 3.02 -29.75 4.91
CA ARG A 91 2.32 -28.91 3.93
C ARG A 91 2.99 -27.55 3.70
N PHE A 92 3.78 -27.09 4.67
CA PHE A 92 4.58 -25.87 4.64
C PHE A 92 6.05 -26.22 4.52
#